data_AF-A0A8D2PTT1-F1
#
_entry.id   AF-A0A8D2PTT1-F1
#
_cell.length_a   1.000
_cell.length_b   1.000
_cell.length_c   1.000
_cell.angle_alpha   90.00
_cell.angle_beta   90.00
_cell.angle_gamma   90.00
#
_symmetry.space_group_name_H-M   'P 1'
#
loop_
_entity.id
_entity.type
_entity.pdbx_description
1 polymer ?
#
loop_
_entity_poly.entity_id
_entity_poly.type
_entity_poly.pdbx_seq_one_letter_code
_entity_poly.pdbx_strand_id
1 'polypeptide(L)'
;MTAYNRASNDMYSSRVVRIISAQKQIVAGVKYIMEVEIARTACTKPATDIQRCAFLQEPQMAKRAICNFVVLTVPWRNQVELLESKCH
;
A
#
# COMPACT_ATOMS: atom_id res chain seq x y z
N MET A 1 2.04 -2.94 -0.80
CA MET A 1 1.04 -3.12 0.29
C MET A 1 1.49 -4.05 1.41
N THR A 2 2.18 -5.16 1.15
CA THR A 2 2.62 -6.11 2.20
C THR A 2 3.41 -5.43 3.34
N ALA A 3 4.42 -4.62 3.02
CA ALA A 3 5.20 -3.90 4.02
C ALA A 3 4.35 -2.93 4.86
N TYR A 4 3.49 -2.14 4.20
CA TYR A 4 2.54 -1.23 4.87
C TYR A 4 1.59 -1.98 5.82
N ASN A 5 0.99 -3.08 5.37
CA ASN A 5 0.05 -3.85 6.19
C ASN A 5 0.75 -4.50 7.39
N ARG A 6 2.01 -4.96 7.25
CA ARG A 6 2.78 -5.47 8.39
C ARG A 6 3.14 -4.39 9.42
N ALA A 7 3.40 -3.16 8.97
CA ALA A 7 3.74 -2.04 9.86
C ALA A 7 2.52 -1.37 10.50
N SER A 8 1.34 -1.46 9.88
CA SER A 8 0.10 -0.88 10.39
C SER A 8 -0.48 -1.71 11.55
N ASN A 9 -0.88 -1.04 12.64
CA ASN A 9 -1.56 -1.62 13.80
C ASN A 9 -3.06 -1.93 13.56
N ASP A 10 -3.57 -1.72 12.34
CA ASP A 10 -4.94 -2.08 12.00
C ASP A 10 -5.12 -3.61 12.01
N MET A 11 -6.21 -4.10 12.60
CA MET A 11 -6.58 -5.53 12.62
C MET A 11 -6.85 -6.06 11.20
N TYR A 12 -7.34 -5.20 10.32
CA TYR A 12 -7.71 -5.55 8.95
C TYR A 12 -6.60 -5.16 7.96
N SER A 13 -6.49 -5.94 6.88
CA SER A 13 -5.59 -5.62 5.78
C SER A 13 -6.17 -4.52 4.90
N SER A 14 -5.34 -3.57 4.47
CA SER A 14 -5.72 -2.55 3.50
C SER A 14 -5.24 -2.91 2.09
N ARG A 15 -6.02 -2.52 1.08
CA ARG A 15 -5.71 -2.70 -0.34
C ARG A 15 -5.84 -1.38 -1.08
N VAL A 16 -5.07 -1.22 -2.16
CA VAL A 16 -5.18 -0.07 -3.04
C VAL A 16 -6.54 -0.12 -3.76
N VAL A 17 -7.28 0.98 -3.69
CA VAL A 17 -8.50 1.22 -4.47
C VAL A 17 -8.12 1.75 -5.83
N ARG A 18 -7.30 2.81 -5.87
CA ARG A 18 -6.80 3.41 -7.10
C ARG A 18 -5.48 4.15 -6.86
N ILE A 19 -4.73 4.31 -7.94
CA ILE A 19 -3.56 5.18 -7.98
C ILE A 19 -4.05 6.57 -8.42
N ILE A 20 -3.76 7.60 -7.63
CA ILE A 20 -4.14 8.98 -7.91
C ILE A 20 -3.05 9.61 -8.79
N SER A 21 -1.79 9.45 -8.38
CA SER A 21 -0.65 9.91 -9.15
C SER A 21 0.55 8.98 -8.96
N ALA A 22 1.42 8.92 -9.97
CA ALA A 22 2.66 8.16 -9.91
C ALA A 22 3.75 8.89 -10.68
N GLN A 23 4.92 9.00 -10.06
CA GLN A 23 6.12 9.56 -10.65
C GLN A 23 7.26 8.56 -10.55
N LYS A 24 8.12 8.55 -11.58
CA LYS A 24 9.28 7.66 -11.66
C LYS A 24 10.56 8.49 -11.72
N GLN A 25 11.53 8.15 -10.88
CA GLN A 25 12.85 8.76 -10.86
C GLN A 25 13.92 7.66 -11.01
N ILE A 26 14.84 7.84 -11.96
CA ILE A 26 16.00 6.94 -12.14
C ILE A 26 17.12 7.41 -11.21
N VAL A 27 17.66 6.48 -10.41
CA VAL A 27 18.74 6.69 -9.44
C VAL A 27 19.66 5.45 -9.45
N ALA A 28 20.29 5.09 -8.33
CA ALA A 28 20.88 3.76 -8.13
C ALA A 28 19.80 2.64 -7.99
N GLY A 29 18.83 2.64 -8.91
CA GLY A 29 17.58 1.89 -8.88
C GLY A 29 16.48 2.68 -9.59
N VAL A 30 15.22 2.27 -9.42
CA VAL A 30 14.05 3.02 -9.86
C VAL A 30 13.22 3.38 -8.64
N LYS A 31 13.11 4.68 -8.37
CA LYS A 31 12.32 5.24 -7.28
C LYS A 31 10.94 5.64 -7.81
N TYR A 32 9.90 5.06 -7.24
CA TYR A 32 8.50 5.37 -7.50
C TYR A 32 7.96 6.21 -6.35
N ILE A 33 7.36 7.35 -6.68
CA ILE A 33 6.65 8.21 -5.74
C ILE A 33 5.18 8.16 -6.16
N MET A 34 4.33 7.61 -5.30
CA MET A 34 2.95 7.31 -5.64
C MET A 34 2.01 7.87 -4.59
N GLU A 35 0.98 8.56 -5.04
CA GLU A 35 -0.18 8.90 -4.23
C GLU A 35 -1.30 7.92 -4.57
N VAL A 36 -1.78 7.19 -3.57
CA VAL A 36 -2.76 6.13 -3.76
C VAL A 36 -3.89 6.23 -2.74
N GLU A 37 -5.10 5.93 -3.19
CA GLU A 37 -6.23 5.72 -2.29
C GLU A 37 -6.22 4.26 -1.85
N ILE A 38 -6.21 4.03 -0.53
CA ILE A 38 -6.34 2.69 0.06
C ILE A 38 -7.64 2.57 0.83
N ALA A 39 -8.15 1.35 0.92
CA ALA A 39 -9.32 1.04 1.73
C ALA A 39 -9.12 -0.25 2.51
N ARG A 40 -9.75 -0.30 3.68
CA ARG A 40 -9.80 -1.49 4.52
C ARG A 40 -10.56 -2.61 3.83
N THR A 41 -10.06 -3.83 3.97
CA THR A 41 -10.71 -5.05 3.46
C THR A 41 -11.28 -5.90 4.58
N ALA A 42 -12.21 -6.80 4.27
CA ALA A 42 -12.81 -7.73 5.24
C ALA A 42 -11.81 -8.78 5.79
N CYS A 43 -10.62 -8.89 5.20
CA CYS A 43 -9.60 -9.82 5.65
C CYS A 43 -8.81 -9.26 6.84
N THR A 44 -8.73 -10.04 7.92
CA THR A 44 -7.86 -9.76 9.06
C THR A 44 -6.40 -10.08 8.73
N LYS A 45 -5.47 -9.47 9.45
CA LYS A 45 -4.04 -9.80 9.34
C LYS A 45 -3.72 -11.05 10.16
N PRO A 46 -2.83 -11.95 9.68
CA PRO A 46 -2.18 -11.94 8.37
C PRO A 46 -3.09 -12.52 7.27
N ALA A 47 -3.26 -11.78 6.18
CA ALA A 47 -3.97 -12.27 4.99
C ALA A 47 -2.96 -12.78 3.96
N THR A 48 -3.16 -14.00 3.45
CA THR A 48 -2.30 -14.63 2.43
C THR A 48 -2.60 -14.12 1.03
N ASP A 49 -3.86 -13.87 0.69
CA ASP A 49 -4.29 -13.31 -0.61
C ASP A 49 -5.12 -12.04 -0.43
N ILE A 50 -4.43 -10.91 -0.23
CA ILE A 50 -5.06 -9.59 -0.09
C ILE A 50 -5.82 -9.18 -1.36
N GLN A 51 -5.47 -9.71 -2.54
CA GLN A 51 -6.10 -9.29 -3.79
C GLN A 51 -7.53 -9.80 -3.93
N ARG A 52 -7.86 -10.94 -3.32
CA ARG A 52 -9.21 -11.50 -3.27
C ARG A 52 -10.08 -10.93 -2.15
N CYS A 53 -9.50 -10.12 -1.25
CA CYS A 53 -10.21 -9.55 -0.13
C CYS A 53 -11.14 -8.41 -0.57
N ALA A 54 -12.44 -8.59 -0.34
CA ALA A 54 -13.44 -7.55 -0.59
C ALA A 54 -13.22 -6.34 0.34
N PHE A 55 -13.51 -5.15 -0.16
CA PHE A 55 -13.51 -3.94 0.66
C PHE A 55 -14.67 -3.97 1.66
N LEU A 56 -14.43 -3.52 2.89
CA LEU A 56 -15.52 -3.30 3.86
C LEU A 56 -16.41 -2.16 3.34
N GLN A 57 -17.71 -2.40 3.26
CA GLN A 57 -18.70 -1.43 2.77
C GLN A 57 -19.46 -0.73 3.91
N GLU A 58 -19.40 -1.28 5.13
CA GLU A 58 -20.06 -0.69 6.29
C GLU A 58 -19.49 0.70 6.60
N PRO A 59 -20.29 1.78 6.60
CA PRO A 59 -19.81 3.16 6.71
C PRO A 59 -18.92 3.42 7.94
N GLN A 60 -19.17 2.72 9.05
CA GLN A 60 -18.38 2.86 10.28
C GLN A 60 -17.00 2.16 10.19
N MET A 61 -16.85 1.15 9.33
CA MET A 61 -15.62 0.35 9.19
C MET A 61 -14.87 0.61 7.89
N ALA A 62 -15.54 1.18 6.88
CA ALA A 62 -15.02 1.53 5.57
C ALA A 62 -14.09 2.75 5.67
N LYS A 63 -12.92 2.56 6.28
CA LYS A 63 -11.88 3.58 6.32
C LYS A 63 -11.14 3.60 4.99
N ARG A 64 -11.26 4.72 4.30
CA ARG A 64 -10.43 5.09 3.15
C ARG A 64 -9.41 6.12 3.60
N ALA A 65 -8.20 6.03 3.05
CA ALA A 65 -7.14 6.98 3.32
C ALA A 65 -6.35 7.22 2.04
N ILE A 66 -5.81 8.42 1.91
CA ILE A 66 -4.87 8.74 0.83
C ILE A 66 -3.47 8.60 1.42
N CYS A 67 -2.64 7.79 0.75
CA CYS A 67 -1.29 7.51 1.19
C CYS A 67 -0.28 7.89 0.11
N ASN A 68 0.78 8.55 0.55
CA ASN A 68 2.00 8.77 -0.21
C ASN A 68 2.98 7.65 0.10
N PHE A 69 3.30 6.86 -0.92
CA PHE A 69 4.29 5.81 -0.86
C PHE A 69 5.52 6.17 -1.70
N VAL A 70 6.69 5.96 -1.13
CA VAL A 70 7.96 6.01 -1.85
C VAL A 70 8.55 4.62 -1.88
N VAL A 71 8.68 4.03 -3.07
CA VAL A 71 9.17 2.67 -3.27
C VAL A 71 10.45 2.72 -4.10
N LEU A 72 11.52 2.10 -3.61
CA LEU A 72 12.75 1.90 -4.36
C LEU A 72 12.80 0.46 -4.85
N THR A 73 13.06 0.28 -6.14
CA THR A 73 13.33 -1.02 -6.74
C THR A 73 14.75 -1.02 -7.27
N VAL A 74 15.51 -2.07 -6.98
CA VAL A 74 16.88 -2.27 -7.49
C VAL A 74 16.90 -3.62 -8.21
N PRO A 75 16.49 -3.66 -9.50
CA PRO A 75 16.22 -4.93 -10.20
C PRO A 75 17.41 -5.89 -10.25
N TRP A 76 18.63 -5.38 -10.48
CA TRP A 76 19.85 -6.19 -10.53
C TRP A 76 20.28 -6.77 -9.17
N ARG A 77 19.64 -6.35 -8.07
CA ARG A 77 19.81 -6.95 -6.73
C ARG A 77 18.58 -7.72 -6.27
N ASN A 78 17.53 -7.81 -7.09
CA ASN A 78 16.22 -8.35 -6.71
C ASN A 78 15.65 -7.70 -5.42
N GLN A 79 15.86 -6.40 -5.24
CA GLN A 79 15.45 -5.67 -4.04
C GLN A 79 14.27 -4.73 -4.33
N VAL A 80 13.30 -4.72 -3.41
CA VAL A 80 12.17 -3.80 -3.40
C VAL A 80 11.97 -3.31 -1.97
N GLU A 81 12.03 -2.00 -1.76
CA GLU A 81 11.97 -1.38 -0.45
C GLU A 81 10.90 -0.29 -0.42
N LEU A 82 10.10 -0.28 0.64
CA LEU A 82 9.20 0.82 0.96
C LEU A 82 9.99 1.83 1.80
N LEU A 83 10.44 2.91 1.17
CA LEU A 83 11.23 3.95 1.83
C LEU A 83 10.36 4.87 2.70
N GLU A 84 9.14 5.16 2.26
CA GLU A 84 8.23 6.05 2.96
C GLU A 84 6.78 5.61 2.79
N SER A 85 6.00 5.75 3.85
CA SER A 85 4.55 5.56 3.85
C SER A 85 3.87 6.56 4.78
N LYS A 86 3.30 7.62 4.22
CA LYS A 86 2.52 8.63 4.97
C LYS A 86 1.08 8.62 4.49
N CYS A 87 0.14 8.49 5.40
CA CYS A 87 -1.30 8.50 5.09
C CYS A 87 -1.97 9.65 5.83
N HIS A 88 -3.01 10.23 5.22
CA HIS A 88 -3.88 11.25 5.78
C HIS A 88 -5.35 10.94 5.52
#